data_AF-A0AAJ3UH77-F1
#
_entry.id   AF-A0AAJ3UH77-F1
#
_cell.length_a   1.000
_cell.length_b   1.000
_cell.length_c   1.000
_cell.angle_alpha   90.00
_cell.angle_beta   90.00
_cell.angle_gamma   90.00
#
_symmetry.space_group_name_H-M   'P 1'
#
loop_
_entity.id
_entity.type
_entity.pdbx_description
1 polymer ?
#
loop_
_entity_poly.entity_id
_entity_poly.type
_entity_poly.pdbx_seq_one_letter_code
_entity_poly.pdbx_strand_id
1 'polypeptide(L)' 'MLRSSIHPHDLPLFSEDLDLLSQVLDKVCDERGLVRTTPEAERIGAVIIQLYRQGVKDGGKLADLAKTYL' A
#
# COMPACT_ATOMS: atom_id res chain seq x y z
N MET A 1 -30.42 12.66 10.00
CA MET A 1 -29.05 13.20 9.83
C MET A 1 -28.09 12.02 9.84
N LEU A 2 -27.43 11.73 8.72
CA LEU A 2 -26.43 10.66 8.67
C LEU A 2 -25.18 11.13 9.43
N ARG A 3 -24.97 10.59 10.64
CA ARG A 3 -23.66 10.62 11.30
C ARG A 3 -22.85 9.45 10.75
N SER A 4 -22.46 9.52 9.48
CA SER A 4 -21.51 8.54 8.94
C SER A 4 -20.16 8.81 9.59
N SER A 5 -19.73 7.92 10.47
CA SER A 5 -18.37 7.93 10.98
C SER A 5 -17.47 7.62 9.79
N ILE A 6 -16.72 8.60 9.31
CA ILE A 6 -15.75 8.38 8.23
C ILE A 6 -14.74 7.38 8.78
N HIS A 7 -14.67 6.18 8.20
CA HIS A 7 -13.65 5.22 8.61
C HIS A 7 -12.29 5.70 8.08
N PRO A 8 -11.17 5.43 8.78
CA PRO A 8 -9.84 5.80 8.30
C PRO A 8 -9.50 5.29 6.89
N HIS A 9 -10.19 4.24 6.43
CA HIS A 9 -10.09 3.69 5.08
C HIS A 9 -10.80 4.52 4.01
N ASP A 10 -11.81 5.29 4.39
CA ASP A 10 -12.61 6.15 3.51
C ASP A 10 -11.93 7.49 3.27
N LEU A 11 -10.85 7.77 4.01
CA LEU A 11 -10.03 8.96 3.78
C LEU A 11 -9.28 8.82 2.45
N PRO A 12 -9.19 9.93 1.68
CA PRO A 12 -8.35 9.96 0.49
C PRO A 12 -6.89 9.71 0.89
N LEU A 13 -6.11 9.16 -0.04
CA LEU A 13 -4.66 9.14 0.10
C LEU A 13 -4.14 10.55 -0.19
N PHE A 14 -3.38 11.10 0.74
CA PHE A 14 -2.69 12.37 0.57
C PHE A 14 -1.34 12.15 -0.14
N SER A 15 -0.69 13.23 -0.56
CA SER A 15 0.60 13.19 -1.25
C SER A 15 1.65 12.40 -0.47
N GLU A 16 1.76 12.64 0.83
CA GLU A 16 2.69 11.96 1.73
C GLU A 16 2.40 10.46 1.85
N ASP A 17 1.12 10.08 1.77
CA ASP A 17 0.73 8.67 1.75
C ASP A 17 1.21 8.02 0.47
N LEU A 18 1.01 8.68 -0.68
CA LEU A 18 1.44 8.18 -1.97
C LEU A 18 2.96 8.03 -2.05
N ASP A 19 3.72 8.97 -1.48
CA ASP A 19 5.18 8.89 -1.41
C ASP A 19 5.65 7.69 -0.60
N LEU A 20 5.03 7.44 0.58
CA LEU A 20 5.30 6.27 1.39
C LEU A 20 4.97 4.98 0.63
N LEU A 21 3.76 4.86 0.08
CA LEU A 21 3.29 3.66 -0.61
C LEU A 21 4.12 3.36 -1.85
N SER A 22 4.56 4.39 -2.56
CA SER A 22 5.47 4.28 -3.70
C SER A 22 6.83 3.74 -3.28
N GLN A 23 7.43 4.26 -2.19
CA GLN A 23 8.71 3.75 -1.66
C GLN A 23 8.61 2.29 -1.19
N VAL A 24 7.49 1.91 -0.58
CA VAL A 24 7.23 0.52 -0.19
C VAL A 24 7.15 -0.38 -1.41
N LEU A 25 6.45 0.05 -2.47
CA LEU A 25 6.35 -0.70 -3.71
C LEU A 25 7.72 -0.87 -4.39
N ASP A 26 8.53 0.18 -4.47
CA ASP A 26 9.92 0.10 -4.96
C ASP A 26 10.69 -0.99 -4.24
N LYS A 27 10.71 -0.92 -2.92
CA LYS A 27 11.45 -1.87 -2.09
C LYS A 27 11.03 -3.31 -2.35
N VAL A 28 9.72 -3.57 -2.42
CA VAL A 28 9.21 -4.93 -2.67
C VAL A 28 9.55 -5.39 -4.09
N CYS A 29 9.44 -4.51 -5.09
CA CYS A 29 9.81 -4.80 -6.47
C CYS A 29 11.31 -5.09 -6.62
N ASP A 30 12.18 -4.26 -6.04
CA ASP A 30 13.63 -4.41 -6.08
C ASP A 30 14.08 -5.73 -5.43
N GLU A 31 13.52 -6.06 -4.27
CA GLU A 31 13.83 -7.32 -3.59
C GLU A 31 13.37 -8.57 -4.39
N ARG A 32 12.30 -8.43 -5.19
CA ARG A 32 11.76 -9.51 -6.03
C ARG A 32 12.31 -9.49 -7.47
N GLY A 33 13.13 -8.51 -7.84
CA GLY A 33 13.61 -8.32 -9.22
C GLY A 33 12.50 -8.00 -10.23
N LEU A 34 11.42 -7.34 -9.78
CA LEU A 34 10.26 -7.00 -10.60
C LEU A 34 10.37 -5.59 -11.15
N VAL A 35 9.91 -5.40 -12.39
CA VAL A 35 9.72 -4.06 -12.96
C VAL A 35 8.35 -3.53 -12.53
N ARG A 36 8.29 -2.25 -12.14
CA ARG A 36 7.06 -1.57 -11.68
C ARG A 36 5.87 -1.64 -12.64
N THR A 37 6.12 -1.79 -13.94
CA THR A 37 5.09 -1.82 -14.98
C THR A 37 4.54 -3.22 -15.24
N THR A 38 4.94 -4.21 -14.43
CA THR A 38 4.44 -5.57 -14.57
C THR A 38 3.06 -5.71 -13.90
N PRO A 39 2.19 -6.61 -14.40
CA PRO A 39 0.93 -6.92 -13.72
C PRO A 39 1.12 -7.43 -12.28
N GLU A 40 2.29 -8.00 -11.98
CA GLU A 40 2.63 -8.42 -10.62
C GLU A 40 2.91 -7.23 -9.70
N ALA A 41 3.67 -6.23 -10.15
CA ALA A 41 3.89 -4.99 -9.42
C ALA A 41 2.58 -4.22 -9.17
N GLU A 42 1.65 -4.22 -10.14
CA GLU A 42 0.32 -3.63 -9.95
C GLU A 42 -0.48 -4.33 -8.85
N ARG A 43 -0.44 -5.69 -8.81
CA ARG A 43 -1.07 -6.46 -7.74
C ARG A 43 -0.46 -6.16 -6.38
N ILE A 44 0.87 -6.09 -6.29
CA ILE A 44 1.59 -5.69 -5.07
C ILE A 44 1.11 -4.31 -4.60
N GLY A 45 1.05 -3.33 -5.51
CA GLY A 45 0.59 -1.98 -5.21
C GLY A 45 -0.83 -1.94 -4.65
N ALA A 46 -1.74 -2.72 -5.23
CA ALA A 46 -3.11 -2.84 -4.74
C ALA A 46 -3.18 -3.40 -3.31
N VAL A 47 -2.38 -4.44 -3.01
CA VAL A 47 -2.29 -5.02 -1.65
C VAL A 47 -1.74 -4.01 -0.66
N ILE A 48 -0.67 -3.29 -1.01
CA ILE A 48 -0.07 -2.24 -0.17
C ILE A 48 -1.11 -1.15 0.17
N ILE A 49 -1.87 -0.65 -0.81
CA ILE A 49 -2.92 0.35 -0.59
C ILE A 49 -4.01 -0.20 0.34
N GLN A 50 -4.42 -1.45 0.16
CA GLN A 50 -5.44 -2.07 1.01
C GLN A 50 -5.00 -2.19 2.46
N LEU A 51 -3.76 -2.64 2.70
CA LEU A 51 -3.16 -2.74 4.03
C LEU A 51 -3.01 -1.36 4.69
N TYR A 52 -2.62 -0.34 3.92
CA TYR A 52 -2.50 1.03 4.41
C TYR A 52 -3.83 1.61 4.87
N ARG A 53 -4.89 1.37 4.10
CA ARG A 53 -6.25 1.74 4.48
C ARG A 53 -6.69 0.99 5.73
N GLN A 54 -6.30 -0.28 5.89
CA GLN A 54 -6.45 -1.11 7.11
C GLN A 54 -5.73 -0.61 8.35
N GLY A 55 -4.97 0.49 8.23
CA GLY A 55 -4.32 1.14 9.37
C GLY A 55 -2.86 0.73 9.53
N VAL A 56 -2.28 -0.04 8.60
CA VAL A 56 -0.85 -0.32 8.59
C VAL A 56 -0.11 0.91 8.04
N LYS A 57 0.35 1.78 8.93
CA LYS A 57 1.04 3.04 8.57
C LYS A 57 2.56 2.93 8.49
N ASP A 58 3.12 1.83 8.96
CA ASP A 58 4.57 1.59 8.93
C ASP A 58 4.99 0.96 7.60
N GLY A 59 5.91 1.61 6.88
CA GLY A 59 6.36 1.16 5.57
C GLY A 59 7.08 -0.20 5.58
N GLY A 60 7.81 -0.51 6.66
CA GLY A 60 8.45 -1.81 6.83
C GLY A 60 7.42 -2.93 6.96
N LYS A 61 6.43 -2.74 7.85
CA LYS A 61 5.32 -3.69 8.02
C LYS A 61 4.49 -3.86 6.76
N LEU A 62 4.25 -2.79 6.01
CA LEU A 62 3.56 -2.88 4.72
C LEU A 62 4.33 -3.77 3.75
N ALA A 63 5.65 -3.59 3.64
CA ALA A 63 6.48 -4.41 2.76
C ALA A 63 6.45 -5.88 3.18
N ASP A 64 6.59 -6.18 4.47
CA ASP A 64 6.62 -7.54 4.99
C ASP A 64 5.27 -8.25 4.79
N LEU A 65 4.16 -7.54 5.04
CA LEU A 65 2.81 -8.06 4.80
C LEU A 65 2.55 -8.26 3.31
N ALA A 66 2.87 -7.29 2.45
CA ALA A 66 2.66 -7.39 1.01
C ALA A 66 3.41 -8.59 0.41
N LYS A 67 4.61 -8.91 0.92
CA LYS A 67 5.37 -10.10 0.52
C LYS A 67 4.73 -11.41 0.97
N THR A 68 3.92 -11.40 2.03
CA THR A 68 3.28 -12.60 2.59
C THR A 68 1.99 -12.95 1.84
N TYR A 69 1.30 -11.97 1.25
CA TYR A 69 0.05 -12.17 0.52
C TYR A 69 0.22 -12.58 -0.96
N LEU A 70 1.46 -12.82 -1.42
CA LEU A 70 1.83 -13.14 -2.81
C LEU A 70 2.86 -14.25 -2.88
#